data_AF-A0A935H8Y5-F1
#
_entry.id   AF-A0A935H8Y5-F1
#
_cell.length_a   1.000
_cell.length_b   1.000
_cell.length_c   1.000
_cell.angle_alpha   90.00
_cell.angle_beta   90.00
_cell.angle_gamma   90.00
#
_symmetry.space_group_name_H-M   'P 1'
#
loop_
_entity.id
_entity.type
_entity.pdbx_description
1 polymer ?
#
loop_
_entity_poly.entity_id
_entity_poly.type
_entity_poly.pdbx_seq_one_letter_code
_entity_poly.pdbx_strand_id
1 'polypeptide(L)'
;MDYLQQAFGGLNPQADQDAAVKFALNAILMDARLRELSCLLIDGHDIGGVEGEPGWIIERRDTGPAGELPYYSEWPMNARFHVHVEPTAFELAYPDMFMEAHDFHRYVGRAMDAYLTENSAETDAAQLVISQLKASASV
;
A
#
# COMPACT_ATOMS: atom_id res chain seq x y z
N MET A 1 -18.79 0.82 -4.85
CA MET A 1 -18.28 0.63 -3.48
C MET A 1 -17.38 1.80 -3.17
N ASP A 2 -17.42 2.31 -1.94
CA ASP A 2 -16.60 3.45 -1.52
C ASP A 2 -15.67 3.02 -0.39
N TYR A 3 -14.61 2.30 -0.76
CA TYR A 3 -13.64 1.77 0.20
C TYR A 3 -12.88 2.91 0.90
N LEU A 4 -12.63 4.03 0.22
CA LEU A 4 -12.00 5.22 0.80
C LEU A 4 -12.84 5.76 1.97
N GLN A 5 -14.14 5.94 1.77
CA GLN A 5 -15.02 6.43 2.82
C GLN A 5 -15.05 5.48 4.02
N GLN A 6 -15.10 4.17 3.76
CA GLN A 6 -15.16 3.16 4.83
C GLN A 6 -13.84 3.00 5.59
N ALA A 7 -12.72 2.88 4.89
CA ALA A 7 -11.42 2.61 5.48
C ALA A 7 -10.82 3.87 6.15
N PHE A 8 -11.07 5.05 5.57
CA PHE A 8 -10.30 6.24 5.86
C PHE A 8 -11.15 7.49 6.16
N GLY A 9 -12.48 7.39 6.09
CA GLY A 9 -13.37 8.54 6.26
C GLY A 9 -13.41 9.47 5.05
N GLY A 10 -12.87 9.00 3.91
CA GLY A 10 -12.75 9.75 2.66
C GLY A 10 -11.29 10.05 2.31
N LEU A 11 -11.12 10.85 1.26
CA LEU A 11 -9.83 11.35 0.79
C LEU A 11 -9.97 12.86 0.55
N ASN A 12 -9.13 13.67 1.19
CA ASN A 12 -8.97 15.08 0.85
C ASN A 12 -7.64 15.29 0.13
N PRO A 13 -7.61 15.34 -1.23
CA PRO A 13 -6.39 15.39 -2.02
C PRO A 13 -5.44 16.54 -1.68
N GLN A 14 -6.00 17.64 -1.14
CA GLN A 14 -5.28 18.89 -0.93
C GLN A 14 -4.88 19.12 0.53
N ALA A 15 -5.21 18.19 1.44
CA ALA A 15 -4.93 18.34 2.87
C ALA A 15 -4.35 17.09 3.52
N ASP A 16 -4.73 15.90 3.04
CA ASP A 16 -4.32 14.63 3.63
C ASP A 16 -2.85 14.33 3.32
N GLN A 17 -2.02 14.25 4.35
CA GLN A 17 -0.61 13.87 4.21
C GLN A 17 -0.41 12.40 3.80
N ASP A 18 -1.44 11.58 4.02
CA ASP A 18 -1.52 10.17 3.65
C ASP A 18 -2.36 9.94 2.38
N ALA A 19 -2.58 11.00 1.58
CA ALA A 19 -3.39 10.92 0.38
C ALA A 19 -2.89 9.87 -0.62
N ALA A 20 -1.56 9.79 -0.83
CA ALA A 20 -0.95 8.87 -1.78
C ALA A 20 -1.25 7.40 -1.44
N VAL A 21 -1.07 6.98 -0.19
CA VAL A 21 -1.35 5.59 0.24
C VAL A 21 -2.84 5.26 0.20
N LYS A 22 -3.71 6.19 0.62
CA LYS A 22 -5.17 6.02 0.51
C LYS A 22 -5.59 5.81 -0.94
N PHE A 23 -5.06 6.63 -1.85
CA PHE A 23 -5.35 6.56 -3.28
C PHE A 23 -4.89 5.23 -3.88
N ALA A 24 -3.62 4.87 -3.71
CA ALA A 24 -3.05 3.65 -4.30
C ALA A 24 -3.71 2.38 -3.77
N LEU A 25 -3.99 2.30 -2.46
CA LEU A 25 -4.72 1.17 -1.90
C LEU A 25 -6.16 1.07 -2.43
N ASN A 26 -6.86 2.20 -2.57
CA ASN A 26 -8.19 2.19 -3.16
C ASN A 26 -8.17 1.70 -4.62
N ALA A 27 -7.18 2.11 -5.41
CA ALA A 27 -7.01 1.61 -6.78
C ALA A 27 -6.79 0.09 -6.81
N ILE A 28 -5.90 -0.44 -5.95
CA ILE A 28 -5.68 -1.88 -5.81
C ILE A 28 -6.98 -2.64 -5.49
N LEU A 29 -7.79 -2.12 -4.56
CA LEU A 29 -9.06 -2.76 -4.16
C LEU A 29 -10.09 -2.71 -5.29
N MET A 30 -10.20 -1.58 -5.99
CA MET A 30 -11.12 -1.42 -7.12
C MET A 30 -10.78 -2.35 -8.29
N ASP A 31 -9.49 -2.56 -8.54
CA ASP A 31 -8.99 -3.42 -9.63
C ASP A 31 -8.87 -4.90 -9.23
N ALA A 32 -9.28 -5.27 -8.00
CA ALA A 32 -9.17 -6.61 -7.44
C ALA A 32 -7.73 -7.18 -7.44
N ARG A 33 -6.72 -6.32 -7.28
CA ARG A 33 -5.28 -6.67 -7.33
C ARG A 33 -4.71 -7.17 -6.00
N LEU A 34 -5.54 -7.87 -5.21
CA LEU A 34 -5.17 -8.35 -3.87
C LEU A 34 -3.97 -9.32 -3.85
N ARG A 35 -3.77 -10.07 -4.93
CA ARG A 35 -2.61 -10.96 -5.05
C ARG A 35 -1.29 -10.18 -5.10
N GLU A 36 -1.25 -9.10 -5.88
CA GLU A 36 -0.08 -8.23 -5.96
C GLU A 36 0.18 -7.54 -4.63
N LEU A 37 -0.88 -7.07 -3.96
CA LEU A 37 -0.80 -6.54 -2.61
C LEU A 37 -0.21 -7.57 -1.63
N SER A 38 -0.63 -8.83 -1.71
CA SER A 38 -0.08 -9.89 -0.86
C SER A 38 1.42 -10.13 -1.08
N CYS A 39 1.88 -10.01 -2.33
CA CYS A 39 3.30 -10.15 -2.68
C CYS A 39 4.13 -8.98 -2.13
N LEU A 40 3.59 -7.75 -2.17
CA LEU A 40 4.25 -6.58 -1.58
C LEU A 40 4.47 -6.73 -0.07
N LEU A 41 3.65 -7.48 0.65
CA LEU A 41 3.79 -7.67 2.10
C LEU A 41 4.90 -8.68 2.50
N ILE A 42 5.49 -9.40 1.55
CA ILE A 42 6.47 -10.46 1.82
C ILE A 42 7.87 -9.94 1.57
N ASP A 43 8.63 -9.65 2.63
CA ASP A 43 10.04 -9.25 2.52
C ASP A 43 10.85 -10.24 1.65
N GLY A 44 11.62 -9.71 0.69
CA GLY A 44 12.43 -10.49 -0.24
C GLY A 44 11.67 -11.17 -1.39
N HIS A 45 10.36 -10.93 -1.55
CA HIS A 45 9.60 -11.42 -2.69
C HIS A 45 9.98 -10.69 -3.99
N ASP A 46 10.06 -11.40 -5.11
CA ASP A 46 10.49 -10.88 -6.42
C ASP A 46 9.70 -9.66 -6.91
N ILE A 47 8.42 -9.59 -6.55
CA ILE A 47 7.60 -8.38 -6.71
C ILE A 47 7.89 -7.42 -5.56
N GLY A 48 8.79 -6.46 -5.81
CA GLY A 48 9.12 -5.35 -4.91
C GLY A 48 8.36 -4.06 -5.19
N GLY A 49 7.57 -3.99 -6.27
CA GLY A 49 6.83 -2.79 -6.65
C GLY A 49 5.57 -3.13 -7.44
N VAL A 50 4.52 -2.33 -7.27
CA VAL A 50 3.24 -2.45 -7.98
C VAL A 50 2.80 -1.07 -8.42
N GLU A 51 2.47 -0.91 -9.69
CA GLU A 51 2.00 0.35 -10.29
C GLU A 51 0.69 0.17 -11.06
N GLY A 52 -0.01 1.25 -11.36
CA GLY A 52 -1.25 1.21 -12.13
C GLY A 52 -1.79 2.57 -12.56
N GLU A 53 -2.92 2.53 -13.27
CA GLU A 53 -3.62 3.70 -13.76
C GLU A 53 -4.46 4.38 -12.64
N PRO A 54 -4.65 5.71 -12.67
CA PRO A 54 -4.17 6.64 -13.69
C PRO A 54 -2.68 7.02 -13.60
N GLY A 55 -1.92 6.46 -12.65
CA GLY A 55 -0.50 6.77 -12.44
C GLY A 55 -0.17 6.77 -10.96
N TRP A 56 0.12 5.60 -10.41
CA TRP A 56 0.56 5.43 -9.01
C TRP A 56 1.50 4.24 -8.91
N ILE A 57 2.36 4.24 -7.88
CA ILE A 57 3.26 3.14 -7.56
C ILE A 57 3.37 2.97 -6.05
N ILE A 58 3.45 1.71 -5.60
CA ILE A 58 3.85 1.31 -4.27
C ILE A 58 5.12 0.46 -4.40
N GLU A 59 6.20 0.88 -3.76
CA GLU A 59 7.48 0.17 -3.73
C GLU A 59 7.81 -0.31 -2.31
N ARG A 60 8.44 -1.48 -2.20
CA ARG A 60 9.00 -2.04 -0.97
C ARG A 60 10.52 -2.01 -1.04
N ARG A 61 11.13 -1.52 0.04
CA ARG A 61 12.55 -1.69 0.34
C ARG A 61 12.74 -2.84 1.33
N ASP A 62 13.29 -3.95 0.82
CA ASP A 62 13.54 -5.18 1.58
C ASP A 62 14.48 -4.96 2.79
N THR A 63 14.46 -5.90 3.72
CA THR A 63 15.48 -5.98 4.78
C THR A 63 16.78 -6.60 4.29
N GLY A 64 17.87 -6.33 5.00
CA GLY A 64 19.21 -6.84 4.64
C GLY A 64 19.82 -6.19 3.40
N PRO A 65 20.79 -6.86 2.74
CA PRO A 65 21.62 -6.25 1.69
C PRO A 65 20.84 -5.71 0.48
N ALA A 66 19.68 -6.31 0.15
CA ALA A 66 18.84 -5.85 -0.94
C ALA A 66 18.27 -4.44 -0.67
N GLY A 67 17.96 -4.12 0.58
CA GLY A 67 17.51 -2.80 1.00
C GLY A 67 18.61 -1.74 1.08
N GLU A 68 19.88 -2.15 0.99
CA GLU A 68 21.05 -1.26 1.04
C GLU A 68 21.55 -0.85 -0.35
N LEU A 69 20.83 -1.27 -1.41
CA LEU A 69 21.19 -0.90 -2.78
C LEU A 69 21.17 0.62 -2.97
N PRO A 70 22.09 1.19 -3.80
CA PRO A 70 22.19 2.65 -4.01
C PRO A 70 20.90 3.33 -4.47
N TYR A 71 20.00 2.59 -5.11
CA TYR A 71 18.67 3.06 -5.50
C TYR A 71 17.87 3.63 -4.32
N TYR A 72 18.01 3.05 -3.12
CA TYR A 72 17.29 3.48 -1.91
C TYR A 72 18.03 4.56 -1.10
N SER A 73 19.12 5.12 -1.63
CA SER A 73 19.97 6.07 -0.89
C SER A 73 19.26 7.37 -0.48
N GLU A 74 18.22 7.75 -1.21
CA GLU A 74 17.40 8.94 -0.92
C GLU A 74 16.22 8.65 0.01
N TRP A 75 15.93 7.37 0.30
CA TRP A 75 14.83 7.00 1.18
C TRP A 75 15.20 7.30 2.64
N PRO A 76 14.23 7.73 3.48
CA PRO A 76 14.46 7.80 4.91
C PRO A 76 14.98 6.47 5.48
N MET A 77 15.90 6.54 6.45
CA MET A 77 16.62 5.37 6.96
C MET A 77 15.70 4.25 7.47
N ASN A 78 14.55 4.59 8.05
CA ASN A 78 13.56 3.64 8.56
C ASN A 78 12.46 3.27 7.55
N ALA A 79 12.37 3.96 6.41
CA ALA A 79 11.34 3.69 5.42
C ALA A 79 11.48 2.28 4.83
N ARG A 80 10.37 1.56 4.74
CA ARG A 80 10.25 0.25 4.11
C ARG A 80 9.31 0.26 2.92
N PHE A 81 8.43 1.25 2.85
CA PHE A 81 7.55 1.46 1.72
C PHE A 81 7.61 2.90 1.27
N HIS A 82 7.48 3.09 -0.04
CA HIS A 82 7.26 4.39 -0.68
C HIS A 82 6.03 4.26 -1.56
N VAL A 83 5.14 5.25 -1.44
CA VAL A 83 3.99 5.38 -2.32
C VAL A 83 4.10 6.70 -3.03
N HIS A 84 3.92 6.67 -4.35
CA HIS A 84 3.93 7.84 -5.20
C HIS A 84 2.69 7.85 -6.10
N VAL A 85 2.05 9.02 -6.24
CA VAL A 85 1.01 9.27 -7.24
C VAL A 85 1.50 10.33 -8.19
N GLU A 86 1.51 10.02 -9.48
CA GLU A 86 2.01 10.88 -10.53
C GLU A 86 1.16 12.18 -10.57
N PRO A 87 1.74 13.37 -10.33
CA PRO A 87 0.97 14.61 -10.28
C PRO A 87 0.24 14.94 -11.58
N THR A 88 0.75 14.48 -12.72
CA THR A 88 0.09 14.66 -14.03
C THR A 88 -1.14 13.77 -14.21
N ALA A 89 -1.24 12.68 -13.44
CA ALA A 89 -2.38 11.77 -13.44
C ALA A 89 -3.48 12.19 -12.45
N PHE A 90 -3.08 12.53 -11.22
CA PHE A 90 -3.99 12.98 -10.18
C PHE A 90 -3.26 13.89 -9.18
N GLU A 91 -3.69 15.16 -9.12
CA GLU A 91 -3.01 16.17 -8.30
C GLU A 91 -3.29 15.99 -6.80
N LEU A 92 -2.26 15.58 -6.06
CA LEU A 92 -2.24 15.54 -4.60
C LEU A 92 -1.30 16.63 -4.05
N ALA A 93 -1.68 17.25 -2.93
CA ALA A 93 -0.76 18.15 -2.21
C ALA A 93 0.47 17.41 -1.65
N TYR A 94 0.31 16.11 -1.39
CA TYR A 94 1.37 15.21 -0.92
C TYR A 94 1.38 13.96 -1.81
N PRO A 95 2.05 14.02 -2.98
CA PRO A 95 2.09 12.90 -3.93
C PRO A 95 3.00 11.76 -3.45
N ASP A 96 3.95 12.04 -2.57
CA ASP A 96 4.92 11.09 -2.02
C ASP A 96 4.66 10.80 -0.55
N MET A 97 4.76 9.52 -0.18
CA MET A 97 4.74 9.09 1.21
C MET A 97 5.72 7.95 1.47
N PHE A 98 6.67 8.17 2.38
CA PHE A 98 7.57 7.15 2.90
C PHE A 98 7.06 6.63 4.24
N MET A 99 7.06 5.33 4.44
CA MET A 99 6.50 4.70 5.63
C MET A 99 7.37 3.57 6.15
N GLU A 100 7.36 3.38 7.47
CA GLU A 100 7.80 2.11 8.06
C GLU A 100 6.82 0.99 7.71
N ALA A 101 7.27 -0.27 7.80
CA ALA A 101 6.42 -1.42 7.47
C ALA A 101 5.15 -1.48 8.33
N HIS A 102 5.26 -1.16 9.62
CA HIS A 102 4.14 -1.20 10.55
C HIS A 102 3.06 -0.14 10.25
N ASP A 103 3.45 1.02 9.72
CA ASP A 103 2.50 2.05 9.26
C ASP A 103 1.79 1.59 7.99
N PHE A 104 2.54 1.08 7.00
CA PHE A 104 1.96 0.57 5.76
C PHE A 104 0.96 -0.57 6.03
N HIS A 105 1.32 -1.54 6.88
CA HIS A 105 0.43 -2.65 7.26
C HIS A 105 -0.85 -2.17 7.94
N ARG A 106 -0.80 -1.06 8.69
CA ARG A 106 -1.99 -0.45 9.30
C ARG A 106 -2.97 0.09 8.25
N TYR A 107 -2.46 0.75 7.21
CA TYR A 107 -3.28 1.20 6.08
C TYR A 107 -3.88 0.03 5.31
N VAL A 108 -3.08 -1.00 5.03
CA VAL A 108 -3.54 -2.21 4.35
C VAL A 108 -4.63 -2.92 5.17
N GLY A 109 -4.45 -3.05 6.49
CA GLY A 109 -5.46 -3.63 7.37
C GLY A 109 -6.80 -2.89 7.29
N ARG A 110 -6.78 -1.56 7.41
CA ARG A 110 -8.00 -0.73 7.27
C ARG A 110 -8.67 -0.87 5.91
N ALA A 111 -7.87 -0.90 4.85
CA ALA A 111 -8.36 -1.10 3.48
C ALA A 111 -9.02 -2.48 3.32
N MET A 112 -8.42 -3.54 3.88
CA MET A 112 -8.97 -4.89 3.86
C MET A 112 -10.26 -5.02 4.68
N ASP A 113 -10.36 -4.36 5.84
CA ASP A 113 -11.59 -4.36 6.65
C ASP A 113 -12.78 -3.76 5.85
N ALA A 114 -12.54 -2.66 5.13
CA ALA A 114 -13.52 -2.08 4.22
C ALA A 114 -13.85 -3.00 3.05
N TYR A 115 -12.84 -3.62 2.43
CA TYR A 115 -13.04 -4.56 1.33
C TYR A 115 -13.93 -5.75 1.74
N LEU A 116 -13.67 -6.36 2.90
CA LEU A 116 -14.40 -7.53 3.40
C LEU A 116 -15.83 -7.20 3.83
N THR A 117 -16.09 -5.96 4.26
CA THR A 117 -17.44 -5.49 4.60
C THR A 117 -18.36 -5.52 3.38
N GLU A 118 -17.86 -5.10 2.22
CA GLU A 118 -18.61 -5.07 0.96
C GLU A 118 -18.54 -6.41 0.20
N ASN A 119 -17.46 -7.18 0.39
CA ASN A 119 -17.22 -8.46 -0.28
C ASN A 119 -17.25 -9.58 0.74
N SER A 120 -18.45 -9.96 1.18
CA SER A 120 -18.68 -10.93 2.26
C SER A 120 -18.16 -12.34 1.96
N ALA A 121 -17.84 -12.65 0.71
CA ALA A 121 -17.16 -13.89 0.34
C ALA A 121 -15.65 -13.66 0.38
N GLU A 122 -14.99 -14.24 1.39
CA GLU A 122 -13.53 -14.27 1.43
C GLU A 122 -13.00 -14.99 0.19
N THR A 123 -12.12 -14.31 -0.53
CA THR A 123 -11.36 -14.90 -1.63
C THR A 123 -10.02 -15.41 -1.11
N ASP A 124 -9.44 -16.42 -1.76
CA ASP A 124 -8.09 -16.90 -1.45
C ASP A 124 -7.07 -15.74 -1.43
N ALA A 125 -7.23 -14.76 -2.33
CA ALA A 125 -6.37 -13.58 -2.37
C ALA A 125 -6.53 -12.68 -1.13
N ALA A 126 -7.75 -12.47 -0.64
CA ALA A 126 -7.98 -11.74 0.60
C ALA A 126 -7.37 -12.47 1.81
N GLN A 127 -7.51 -13.79 1.87
CA GLN A 127 -6.92 -14.61 2.93
C GLN A 127 -5.38 -14.56 2.94
N LEU A 128 -4.75 -14.51 1.76
CA LEU A 128 -3.31 -14.31 1.65
C LEU A 128 -2.89 -12.97 2.26
N VAL A 129 -3.55 -11.86 1.90
CA VAL A 129 -3.24 -10.53 2.47
C VAL A 129 -3.37 -10.55 4.00
N ILE A 130 -4.48 -11.07 4.53
CA ILE A 130 -4.73 -11.15 5.98
C ILE A 130 -3.67 -12.00 6.68
N SER A 131 -3.26 -13.11 6.07
CA SER A 131 -2.23 -13.99 6.64
C SER A 131 -0.88 -13.30 6.72
N GLN A 132 -0.50 -12.52 5.70
CA GLN A 132 0.73 -11.75 5.72
C GLN A 132 0.71 -10.66 6.80
N LEU A 133 -0.40 -9.92 6.93
CA LEU A 133 -0.53 -8.90 7.97
C LEU A 133 -0.37 -9.49 9.39
N LYS A 134 -0.91 -10.68 9.63
CA LYS A 134 -0.79 -11.38 10.92
C LYS A 134 0.63 -11.86 11.19
N ALA A 135 1.32 -12.37 10.16
CA ALA A 135 2.71 -12.79 10.28
C ALA A 135 3.61 -11.62 10.67
N SER A 136 3.39 -10.44 10.07
CA SER A 136 4.16 -9.22 10.37
C SER A 136 3.89 -8.61 11.74
N ALA A 137 2.74 -8.89 12.37
CA ALA A 137 2.41 -8.41 13.71
C ALA A 137 2.99 -9.28 14.84
N SER A 138 3.55 -10.44 14.51
CA SER A 138 4.08 -11.42 15.47
C SER A 138 5.59 -11.31 15.69
N VAL A 139 6.23 -10.32 15.08
CA VAL A 139 7.68 -10.02 15.13
C VAL A 139 7.89 -8.71 15.86
#